data_AF-A0A7S4IGA4-F1
#
_entry.id   AF-A0A7S4IGA4-F1
#
_cell.length_a   1.000
_cell.length_b   1.000
_cell.length_c   1.000
_cell.angle_alpha   90.00
_cell.angle_beta   90.00
_cell.angle_gamma   90.00
#
_symmetry.space_group_name_H-M   'P 1'
#
loop_
_entity.id
_entity.type
_entity.pdbx_description
1 polymer ?
#
loop_
_entity_poly.entity_id
_entity_poly.type
_entity_poly.pdbx_seq_one_letter_code
_entity_poly.pdbx_strand_id
1 'polypeptide(L)'
;MALIAIAFFGLDQVGAELENPFGTDANDFPLLHMGISLVDDLDSMMHSAQHYAVRDAVRDAARDAAQDAVRCGREGGALCGVEGRTCPVRTAAAARAEPTPKSTFEA
;
A
#
# COMPACT_ATOMS: atom_id res chain seq x y z
N MET A 1 -43.21 -39.62 17.44
CA MET A 1 -41.87 -40.24 17.30
C MET A 1 -41.05 -39.71 16.13
N ALA A 2 -41.64 -39.09 15.11
CA ALA A 2 -40.89 -38.54 13.97
C ALA A 2 -39.85 -37.48 14.37
N LEU A 3 -40.18 -36.56 15.30
CA LEU A 3 -39.25 -35.51 15.74
C LEU A 3 -38.00 -36.06 16.43
N ILE A 4 -38.14 -37.10 17.24
CA ILE A 4 -37.00 -37.75 17.92
C ILE A 4 -36.11 -38.44 16.90
N ALA A 5 -36.70 -39.11 15.91
CA ALA A 5 -35.94 -39.73 14.82
C ALA A 5 -35.19 -38.68 13.99
N ILE A 6 -35.84 -37.58 13.60
CA ILE A 6 -35.19 -36.48 12.87
C ILE A 6 -34.05 -35.88 13.70
N ALA A 7 -34.22 -35.70 15.01
CA ALA A 7 -33.17 -35.19 15.87
C ALA A 7 -31.97 -36.15 15.93
N PHE A 8 -32.19 -37.45 16.07
CA PHE A 8 -31.11 -38.42 16.22
C PHE A 8 -30.35 -38.66 14.90
N PHE A 9 -31.07 -38.86 13.79
CA PHE A 9 -30.45 -39.04 12.48
C PHE A 9 -29.87 -37.74 11.92
N GLY A 10 -30.54 -36.61 12.15
CA GLY A 10 -30.02 -35.31 11.73
C GLY A 10 -28.74 -34.93 12.46
N LEU A 11 -28.66 -35.19 13.77
CA LEU A 11 -27.44 -34.96 14.54
C LEU A 11 -26.29 -35.86 14.11
N ASP A 12 -26.56 -37.14 13.83
CA ASP A 12 -25.56 -38.10 13.33
C ASP A 12 -24.97 -37.63 12.00
N GLN A 13 -25.82 -37.15 11.08
CA GLN A 13 -25.37 -36.63 9.80
C GLN A 13 -24.56 -35.34 9.92
N VAL A 14 -24.95 -34.43 10.81
CA VAL A 14 -24.12 -33.24 11.12
C VAL A 14 -22.77 -33.65 11.71
N GLY A 15 -22.74 -34.71 12.53
CA GLY A 15 -21.49 -35.27 13.07
C GLY A 15 -20.57 -35.78 11.97
N ALA A 16 -21.12 -36.50 10.99
CA ALA A 16 -20.37 -36.99 9.83
C ALA A 16 -19.84 -35.85 8.94
N GLU A 17 -20.64 -34.81 8.70
CA GLU A 17 -20.20 -33.62 7.95
C GLU A 17 -19.07 -32.87 8.68
N LEU A 18 -19.09 -32.82 10.02
CA LEU A 18 -18.05 -32.16 10.81
C LEU A 18 -16.76 -32.98 10.97
N GLU A 19 -16.75 -34.26 10.62
CA GLU A 19 -15.56 -35.12 10.75
C GLU A 19 -14.45 -34.72 9.78
N ASN A 20 -14.80 -34.23 8.58
CA ASN A 20 -13.85 -33.85 7.54
C ASN A 20 -14.07 -32.41 7.03
N PRO A 21 -13.73 -31.39 7.84
CA PRO A 21 -14.05 -29.98 7.53
C PRO A 21 -13.26 -29.37 6.36
N PHE A 22 -12.33 -30.13 5.76
CA PHE A 22 -11.46 -29.71 4.67
C PHE A 22 -11.76 -30.46 3.36
N GLY A 23 -12.91 -31.12 3.29
CA GLY A 23 -13.36 -31.82 2.10
C GLY A 23 -13.83 -30.89 0.99
N THR A 24 -14.77 -31.40 0.20
CA THR A 24 -15.42 -30.69 -0.91
C THR A 24 -16.92 -30.58 -0.71
N ASP A 25 -17.42 -30.90 0.47
CA ASP A 25 -18.84 -30.83 0.79
C ASP A 25 -19.28 -29.37 0.94
N ALA A 26 -20.58 -29.13 0.79
CA ALA A 26 -21.11 -27.76 0.75
C ALA A 26 -20.88 -26.98 2.06
N ASN A 27 -20.72 -27.69 3.18
CA ASN A 27 -20.52 -27.11 4.51
C ASN A 27 -19.04 -27.11 4.94
N ASP A 28 -18.12 -27.53 4.06
CA ASP A 28 -16.69 -27.50 4.34
C ASP A 28 -16.10 -26.09 4.23
N PHE A 29 -14.91 -25.91 4.82
CA PHE A 29 -14.22 -24.64 4.71
C PHE A 29 -13.80 -24.36 3.27
N PRO A 30 -14.09 -23.17 2.72
CA PRO A 30 -13.68 -22.80 1.36
C PRO A 30 -12.19 -22.46 1.32
N LEU A 31 -11.33 -23.48 1.42
CA LEU A 31 -9.87 -23.35 1.51
C LEU A 31 -9.28 -22.54 0.36
N LEU A 32 -9.81 -22.74 -0.85
CA LEU A 32 -9.33 -21.99 -2.02
C LEU A 32 -9.60 -20.49 -1.89
N HIS A 33 -10.79 -20.12 -1.43
CA HIS A 33 -11.15 -18.71 -1.23
C HIS A 33 -10.30 -18.08 -0.12
N MET A 34 -10.06 -18.83 0.97
CA MET A 34 -9.22 -18.38 2.07
C MET A 34 -7.76 -18.21 1.64
N GLY A 35 -7.24 -19.12 0.82
CA GLY A 35 -5.91 -19.02 0.23
C GLY A 35 -5.76 -17.82 -0.71
N ILE A 36 -6.78 -17.53 -1.53
CA ILE A 36 -6.80 -16.34 -2.38
C ILE A 36 -6.79 -15.06 -1.53
N SER A 37 -7.60 -15.02 -0.46
CA SER A 37 -7.61 -13.87 0.46
C SER A 37 -6.24 -13.64 1.10
N LEU A 38 -5.55 -14.71 1.50
CA LEU A 38 -4.19 -14.58 2.05
C LEU A 38 -3.22 -14.00 1.03
N VAL A 39 -3.29 -14.44 -0.23
CA VAL A 39 -2.42 -13.91 -1.30
C VAL A 39 -2.69 -12.42 -1.54
N ASP A 40 -3.96 -12.01 -1.54
CA ASP A 40 -4.35 -10.60 -1.69
C ASP A 40 -3.83 -9.74 -0.53
N ASP A 41 -3.94 -10.24 0.70
CA ASP A 41 -3.40 -9.57 1.88
C ASP A 41 -1.87 -9.41 1.79
N LEU A 42 -1.15 -10.46 1.36
CA LEU A 42 0.29 -10.40 1.18
C LEU A 42 0.68 -9.39 0.08
N ASP A 43 -0.05 -9.34 -1.03
CA ASP A 43 0.21 -8.40 -2.11
C ASP A 43 -0.02 -6.95 -1.67
N SER A 44 -1.10 -6.71 -0.91
CA SER A 44 -1.40 -5.42 -0.31
C SER A 44 -0.31 -4.97 0.67
N MET A 45 0.15 -5.88 1.53
CA MET A 45 1.26 -5.61 2.46
C MET A 45 2.55 -5.27 1.70
N MET A 46 2.89 -6.02 0.65
CA MET A 46 4.09 -5.79 -0.14
C MET A 46 4.05 -4.43 -0.85
N HIS A 47 2.92 -4.10 -1.49
CA HIS A 47 2.72 -2.79 -2.10
C HIS A 47 2.83 -1.66 -1.08
N SER A 48 2.26 -1.83 0.12
CA SER A 48 2.35 -0.83 1.18
C SER A 48 3.80 -0.61 1.63
N ALA A 49 4.58 -1.68 1.81
CA ALA A 49 5.97 -1.61 2.23
C ALA A 49 6.84 -0.86 1.21
N GLN A 50 6.63 -1.11 -0.09
CA GLN A 50 7.29 -0.36 -1.16
C GLN A 50 6.92 1.13 -1.12
N HIS A 51 5.63 1.44 -0.89
CA HIS A 51 5.20 2.83 -0.76
C HIS A 51 5.84 3.55 0.43
N TYR A 52 6.01 2.89 1.58
CA TYR A 52 6.73 3.48 2.71
C TYR A 52 8.20 3.73 2.37
N ALA A 53 8.90 2.76 1.79
CA ALA A 53 10.30 2.90 1.41
C ALA A 53 10.54 4.07 0.44
N VAL A 54 9.68 4.22 -0.59
CA VAL A 54 9.77 5.34 -1.53
C VAL A 54 9.48 6.68 -0.84
N ARG A 55 8.46 6.73 0.02
CA ARG A 55 8.12 7.96 0.75
C ARG A 55 9.22 8.40 1.71
N ASP A 56 9.87 7.45 2.38
CA ASP A 56 11.00 7.74 3.27
C ASP A 56 12.20 8.23 2.46
N ALA A 57 12.54 7.58 1.34
CA ALA A 57 13.59 8.05 0.45
C ALA A 57 13.34 9.47 -0.09
N VAL A 58 12.09 9.78 -0.47
CA VAL A 58 11.70 11.15 -0.91
C VAL A 58 11.82 12.15 0.24
N ARG A 59 11.44 11.76 1.46
CA ARG A 59 11.53 12.61 2.65
C ARG A 59 12.98 12.91 3.01
N ASP A 60 13.87 11.91 2.94
CA ASP A 60 15.29 12.08 3.21
C ASP A 60 15.95 12.96 2.15
N ALA A 61 15.66 12.73 0.86
CA ALA A 61 16.13 13.60 -0.22
C ALA A 61 15.65 15.06 -0.06
N ALA A 62 14.41 15.27 0.40
CA ALA A 62 13.89 16.60 0.69
C ALA A 62 14.59 17.26 1.89
N ARG A 63 14.98 16.47 2.90
CA ARG A 63 15.72 16.95 4.07
C ARG A 63 17.14 17.36 3.68
N ASP A 64 17.82 16.58 2.86
CA ASP A 64 19.17 16.87 2.37
C ASP A 64 19.16 18.16 1.52
N ALA A 65 18.21 18.27 0.59
CA ALA A 65 18.04 19.48 -0.20
C ALA A 65 17.78 20.74 0.66
N ALA A 66 17.03 20.60 1.76
CA ALA A 66 16.81 21.69 2.71
C ALA A 66 18.07 22.05 3.49
N GLN A 67 18.87 21.07 3.92
CA GLN A 67 20.13 21.30 4.61
C GLN A 67 21.18 21.97 3.71
N ASP A 68 21.26 21.55 2.44
CA ASP A 68 22.13 22.18 1.45
C ASP A 68 21.75 23.65 1.22
N ALA A 69 20.45 23.95 1.16
CA ALA A 69 19.97 25.33 1.08
C ALA A 69 20.40 26.17 2.29
N VAL A 70 20.30 25.61 3.51
CA VAL A 70 20.75 26.26 4.75
C VAL A 70 22.28 26.44 4.76
N ARG A 71 23.03 25.43 4.31
CA ARG A 71 24.50 25.45 4.25
C ARG A 71 25.00 26.50 3.26
N CYS A 72 24.42 26.58 2.06
CA CYS A 72 24.71 27.67 1.10
C CYS A 72 24.44 29.05 1.72
N GLY A 73 23.37 29.20 2.50
CA GLY A 73 23.07 30.45 3.21
C GLY A 73 24.10 30.82 4.29
N ARG A 74 24.72 29.82 4.92
CA ARG A 74 25.72 30.02 5.99
C ARG A 74 27.15 30.18 5.47
N GLU A 75 27.51 29.46 4.42
CA GLU A 75 28.86 29.51 3.81
C GLU A 75 29.02 30.67 2.81
N GLY A 76 27.96 31.38 2.42
CA GLY A 76 28.19 32.58 1.64
C GLY A 76 27.02 33.51 1.31
N GLY A 77 26.98 34.61 2.07
CA GLY A 77 27.10 35.95 1.46
C GLY A 77 28.51 36.25 0.91
N ALA A 78 29.35 35.22 0.68
CA ALA A 78 30.75 35.35 0.31
C ALA A 78 31.17 34.56 -0.94
N LEU A 79 30.48 33.49 -1.39
CA LEU A 79 30.94 32.69 -2.54
C LEU A 79 29.88 32.10 -3.50
N CYS A 80 28.56 32.24 -3.28
CA CYS A 80 27.57 31.88 -4.33
C CYS A 80 27.51 33.01 -5.38
N GLY A 81 28.59 33.19 -6.16
CA GLY A 81 28.68 34.32 -7.11
C GLY A 81 29.83 34.38 -8.11
N VAL A 82 30.68 33.34 -8.28
CA VAL A 82 31.85 33.48 -9.19
C VAL A 82 31.86 32.58 -10.42
N GLU A 83 31.14 31.45 -10.48
CA GLU A 83 31.07 30.66 -11.73
C GLU A 83 29.69 30.03 -11.93
N GLY A 84 28.77 30.76 -12.57
CA GLY A 84 27.71 30.24 -13.45
C GLY A 84 26.70 29.20 -12.92
N ARG A 85 26.82 28.72 -11.69
CA ARG A 85 25.93 27.73 -11.07
C ARG A 85 25.06 28.44 -10.06
N THR A 86 23.89 28.87 -10.51
CA THR A 86 22.87 29.47 -9.66
C THR A 86 22.50 28.51 -8.53
N CYS A 87 22.58 29.00 -7.29
CA CYS A 87 22.09 28.30 -6.10
C CYS A 87 20.67 27.73 -6.37
N PRO A 88 20.41 26.42 -6.16
CA PRO A 88 19.17 25.74 -6.59
C PRO A 88 17.90 26.25 -5.90
N VAL A 89 18.05 26.99 -4.79
CA VAL A 89 16.95 27.63 -4.06
C VAL A 89 16.16 28.61 -4.95
N ARG A 90 16.80 29.20 -5.96
CA ARG A 90 16.16 30.19 -6.84
C ARG A 90 15.44 29.58 -8.06
N THR A 91 15.77 28.35 -8.45
CA THR A 91 15.14 27.66 -9.60
C THR A 91 13.96 26.79 -9.19
N ALA A 92 13.92 26.27 -7.96
CA ALA A 92 12.78 25.48 -7.46
C ALA A 92 11.47 26.29 -7.33
N ALA A 93 11.55 27.60 -7.07
CA ALA A 93 10.38 28.47 -7.00
C ALA A 93 9.72 28.74 -8.37
N ALA A 94 10.45 28.54 -9.47
CA ALA A 94 9.94 28.81 -10.83
C ALA A 94 9.25 27.60 -11.48
N ALA A 95 9.46 26.38 -10.99
CA ALA A 95 8.89 25.16 -11.58
C ALA A 95 7.53 24.74 -10.99
N ARG A 96 6.94 25.54 -10.10
CA ARG A 96 5.69 25.21 -9.39
C ARG A 96 4.42 25.84 -9.96
N ALA A 97 4.49 26.44 -11.15
CA ALA A 97 3.33 27.00 -11.84
C ALA A 97 3.25 26.45 -13.27
N GLU A 98 2.46 25.39 -13.49
CA GLU A 98 1.38 25.29 -14.49
C GLU A 98 0.84 23.84 -14.66
N PRO A 99 -0.38 23.65 -15.22
CA PRO A 99 -1.47 22.99 -14.51
C PRO A 99 -1.84 21.59 -15.05
N THR A 100 -2.71 20.93 -14.29
CA THR A 100 -3.38 19.67 -14.59
C THR A 100 -4.07 19.64 -15.97
N PRO A 101 -3.91 18.60 -16.79
CA PRO A 101 -4.86 18.33 -17.87
C PRO A 101 -6.14 17.73 -17.29
N LYS A 102 -7.26 18.40 -17.58
CA LYS A 102 -8.61 18.01 -17.21
C LYS A 102 -8.98 16.66 -17.86
N SER A 103 -9.71 15.88 -17.07
CA SER A 103 -10.53 14.74 -17.47
C SER A 103 -11.25 14.93 -18.81
N THR A 104 -11.15 13.93 -19.69
CA THR A 104 -12.26 13.53 -20.56
C THR A 104 -12.33 12.01 -20.57
N PHE A 105 -13.24 11.53 -19.73
CA PHE A 105 -13.90 10.23 -19.82
C PHE A 105 -15.09 10.48 -20.75
N GLU A 106 -15.09 9.91 -21.96
CA GLU A 106 -16.31 9.72 -22.74
C GLU A 106 -16.50 8.22 -22.97
N ALA A 107 -17.77 7.83 -22.89
CA ALA A 107 -18.32 6.49 -23.00
C ALA A 107 -18.40 6.00 -24.45
#